data_AF-A0A0R1VVB7-F1
#
_entry.id   AF-A0A0R1VVB7-F1
#
_cell.length_a   1.000
_cell.length_b   1.000
_cell.length_c   1.000
_cell.angle_alpha   90.00
_cell.angle_beta   90.00
_cell.angle_gamma   90.00
#
_symmetry.space_group_name_H-M   'P 1'
#
loop_
_entity.id
_entity.type
_entity.pdbx_description
1 polymer ?
#
loop_
_entity_poly.entity_id
_entity_poly.type
_entity_poly.pdbx_seq_one_letter_code
_entity_poly.pdbx_strand_id
1 'polypeptide(L)'
;MRQREHNFKLSTTVTLDQGEAGVSLYMSDDIHYDLVVRKIAGGYALFRRIRLGAADQEQFVKRVTAKPEAMITLKIAGDAYHYQFAATIDHENYQFGDAETKYLSSEVADNFTGVMIGLFATDSKETFATFSHFSCRYNINENEAL
;
A
#
# COMPACT_ATOMS: atom_id res chain seq x y z
N MET A 1 -8.97 5.33 -7.20
CA MET A 1 -9.68 6.60 -6.90
C MET A 1 -8.67 7.73 -6.76
N ARG A 2 -9.04 9.00 -6.93
CA ARG A 2 -8.12 10.13 -6.76
C ARG A 2 -7.90 10.48 -5.27
N GLN A 3 -6.68 10.80 -4.85
CA GLN A 3 -6.43 11.42 -3.55
C GLN A 3 -7.00 12.85 -3.56
N ARG A 4 -7.87 13.17 -2.60
CA ARG A 4 -8.61 14.45 -2.59
C ARG A 4 -8.11 15.47 -1.57
N GLU A 5 -7.48 15.02 -0.50
CA GLU A 5 -6.94 15.86 0.57
C GLU A 5 -5.55 15.34 0.97
N HIS A 6 -4.76 16.19 1.62
CA HIS A 6 -3.49 15.78 2.23
C HIS A 6 -3.72 14.80 3.38
N ASN A 7 -4.59 15.18 4.33
CA ASN A 7 -4.90 14.38 5.51
C ASN A 7 -5.95 13.31 5.18
N PHE A 8 -5.52 12.05 5.12
CA PHE A 8 -6.42 10.92 4.91
C PHE A 8 -5.94 9.65 5.63
N LYS A 9 -6.88 8.73 5.81
CA LYS A 9 -6.58 7.33 6.14
C LYS A 9 -7.33 6.40 5.22
N LEU A 10 -6.60 5.40 4.77
CA LEU A 10 -7.05 4.34 3.92
C LEU A 10 -6.90 3.01 4.67
N SER A 11 -7.89 2.15 4.53
CA SER A 11 -7.76 0.74 4.88
C SER A 11 -8.46 -0.15 3.87
N THR A 12 -7.93 -1.36 3.66
CA THR A 12 -8.63 -2.44 2.96
C THR A 12 -8.15 -3.79 3.47
N THR A 13 -9.03 -4.78 3.48
CA THR A 13 -8.67 -6.16 3.81
C THR A 13 -8.51 -6.95 2.53
N VAL A 14 -7.38 -7.63 2.38
CA VAL A 14 -7.04 -8.43 1.21
C VAL A 14 -6.84 -9.89 1.60
N THR A 15 -7.33 -10.77 0.73
CA THR A 15 -6.95 -12.19 0.66
C THR A 15 -6.44 -12.48 -0.76
N LEU A 16 -5.47 -13.37 -0.89
CA LEU A 16 -4.83 -13.69 -2.17
C LEU A 16 -4.50 -15.17 -2.26
N ASP A 17 -4.77 -15.73 -3.44
CA ASP A 17 -4.47 -17.12 -3.75
C ASP A 17 -2.96 -17.31 -3.95
N GLN A 18 -2.36 -16.50 -4.82
CA GLN A 18 -0.94 -16.47 -5.19
C GLN A 18 -0.49 -15.03 -5.53
N GLY A 19 0.77 -14.87 -5.93
CA GLY A 19 1.29 -13.61 -6.45
C GLY A 19 1.35 -12.51 -5.39
N GLU A 20 1.12 -11.28 -5.86
CA GLU A 20 1.13 -10.06 -5.06
C GLU A 20 -0.15 -9.27 -5.23
N ALA A 21 -0.59 -8.64 -4.16
CA ALA A 21 -1.69 -7.70 -4.17
C ALA A 21 -1.40 -6.56 -3.18
N GLY A 22 -2.10 -5.44 -3.33
CA GLY A 22 -1.88 -4.34 -2.42
C GLY A 22 -2.61 -3.07 -2.76
N VAL A 23 -2.12 -2.00 -2.14
CA VAL A 23 -2.53 -0.64 -2.43
C VAL A 23 -1.34 0.13 -3.00
N SER A 24 -1.57 0.84 -4.10
CA SER A 24 -0.61 1.77 -4.69
C SER A 24 -1.06 3.22 -4.50
N LEU A 25 -0.14 4.08 -4.06
CA LEU A 25 -0.18 5.52 -4.22
C LEU A 25 0.53 5.83 -5.54
N TYR A 26 -0.25 5.95 -6.61
CA TYR A 26 0.20 5.90 -7.99
C TYR A 26 0.20 7.30 -8.61
N MET A 27 1.36 7.75 -9.11
CA MET A 27 1.47 8.97 -9.92
C MET A 27 1.62 8.63 -11.40
N SER A 28 2.58 7.77 -11.74
CA SER A 28 2.84 7.26 -13.09
C SER A 28 3.26 5.78 -13.02
N ASP A 29 3.51 5.19 -14.18
CA ASP A 29 3.95 3.80 -14.32
C ASP A 29 5.32 3.54 -13.69
N ASP A 30 6.16 4.57 -13.56
CA ASP A 30 7.50 4.52 -12.97
C ASP A 30 7.62 5.34 -11.67
N ILE A 31 6.54 5.95 -11.18
CA ILE A 31 6.54 6.71 -9.93
C ILE A 31 5.31 6.34 -9.12
N HIS A 32 5.51 5.44 -8.16
CA HIS A 32 4.47 4.98 -7.25
C HIS A 32 5.05 4.39 -5.96
N TYR A 33 4.27 4.46 -4.89
CA TYR A 33 4.55 3.78 -3.64
C TYR A 33 3.51 2.71 -3.38
N ASP A 34 3.95 1.49 -3.07
CA ASP A 34 3.03 0.37 -2.85
C ASP A 34 3.16 -0.17 -1.43
N LEU A 35 2.03 -0.49 -0.82
CA LEU A 35 1.97 -1.38 0.33
C LEU A 35 1.51 -2.75 -0.16
N VAL A 36 2.40 -3.73 -0.06
CA VAL A 36 2.28 -5.01 -0.77
C VAL A 36 2.15 -6.16 0.22
N VAL A 37 1.23 -7.07 -0.11
CA VAL A 37 1.23 -8.44 0.39
C VAL A 37 1.62 -9.38 -0.75
N ARG A 38 2.60 -10.24 -0.51
CA ARG A 38 3.03 -11.31 -1.41
C ARG A 38 2.77 -12.66 -0.76
N LYS A 39 2.15 -13.59 -1.48
CA LYS A 39 2.05 -14.97 -1.04
C LYS A 39 3.43 -15.64 -1.12
N ILE A 40 3.85 -16.29 -0.05
CA ILE A 40 5.10 -17.08 -0.01
C ILE A 40 4.83 -18.48 0.57
N ALA A 41 5.81 -19.37 0.47
CA ALA A 41 5.71 -20.68 1.10
C ALA A 41 5.48 -20.54 2.61
N GLY A 42 4.36 -21.08 3.12
CA GLY A 42 4.03 -21.07 4.54
C GLY A 42 3.48 -19.75 5.10
N GLY A 43 3.15 -18.75 4.25
CA GLY A 43 2.54 -17.51 4.73
C GLY A 43 2.65 -16.36 3.73
N TYR A 44 3.05 -15.19 4.23
CA TYR A 44 3.05 -13.93 3.49
C TYR A 44 4.33 -13.13 3.71
N ALA A 45 4.74 -12.38 2.69
CA ALA A 45 5.67 -11.27 2.86
C ALA A 45 4.89 -9.95 2.74
N LEU A 46 5.03 -9.09 3.74
CA LEU A 46 4.48 -7.75 3.78
C LEU A 46 5.62 -6.75 3.61
N PHE A 47 5.48 -5.77 2.73
CA PHE A 47 6.54 -4.79 2.49
C PHE A 47 6.01 -3.51 1.85
N ARG A 48 6.83 -2.47 1.91
CA ARG A 48 6.63 -1.25 1.12
C ARG A 48 7.51 -1.31 -0.12
N ARG A 49 6.96 -0.98 -1.29
CA ARG A 49 7.74 -0.75 -2.52
C ARG A 49 7.81 0.73 -2.82
N ILE A 50 8.99 1.22 -3.18
CA ILE A 50 9.21 2.57 -3.70
C ILE A 50 9.72 2.44 -5.13
N ARG A 51 8.92 2.88 -6.10
CA ARG A 51 9.31 3.00 -7.51
C ARG A 51 9.47 4.47 -7.85
N LEU A 52 10.68 4.86 -8.27
CA LEU A 52 11.04 6.21 -8.72
C LEU A 52 11.96 6.11 -9.94
N GLY A 53 11.37 6.18 -11.13
CA GLY A 53 12.06 5.97 -12.40
C GLY A 53 12.67 4.58 -12.48
N ALA A 54 14.01 4.52 -12.58
CA ALA A 54 14.77 3.26 -12.60
C ALA A 54 14.97 2.64 -11.19
N ALA A 55 14.78 3.42 -10.12
CA ALA A 55 14.89 2.91 -8.77
C ALA A 55 13.63 2.13 -8.40
N ASP A 56 13.80 0.88 -8.01
CA ASP A 56 12.74 -0.01 -7.55
C ASP A 56 13.23 -0.74 -6.31
N GLN A 57 12.64 -0.45 -5.16
CA GLN A 57 13.15 -0.90 -3.88
C GLN A 57 12.03 -1.50 -3.03
N GLU A 58 12.19 -2.76 -2.66
CA GLU A 58 11.39 -3.42 -1.62
C GLU A 58 12.01 -3.15 -0.25
N GLN A 59 11.27 -2.46 0.61
CA GLN A 59 11.72 -1.98 1.91
C GLN A 59 10.86 -2.58 3.03
N PHE A 60 11.46 -2.70 4.21
CA PHE A 60 10.79 -3.19 5.43
C PHE A 60 10.14 -4.57 5.26
N VAL A 61 10.75 -5.48 4.50
CA VAL A 61 10.19 -6.80 4.23
C VAL A 61 10.02 -7.61 5.52
N LYS A 62 8.76 -7.92 5.87
CA LYS A 62 8.37 -8.77 7.00
C LYS A 62 7.77 -10.07 6.47
N ARG A 63 8.33 -11.21 6.88
CA ARG A 63 7.77 -12.53 6.57
C ARG A 63 6.94 -13.00 7.76
N VAL A 64 5.69 -13.34 7.50
CA VAL A 64 4.72 -13.75 8.52
C VAL A 64 4.18 -15.13 8.16
N THR A 65 4.27 -16.05 9.10
CA THR A 65 3.62 -17.37 9.00
C THR A 65 2.15 -17.21 9.36
N ALA A 66 1.26 -17.57 8.43
CA ALA A 66 -0.18 -17.48 8.63
C ALA A 66 -0.91 -18.48 7.75
N LYS A 67 -2.18 -18.73 8.06
CA LYS A 67 -3.03 -19.65 7.28
C LYS A 67 -3.28 -19.11 5.86
N PRO A 68 -3.55 -19.97 4.87
CA PRO A 68 -3.76 -19.52 3.50
C PRO A 68 -4.93 -18.53 3.30
N GLU A 69 -5.89 -18.53 4.22
CA GLU A 69 -7.09 -17.69 4.21
C GLU A 69 -6.96 -16.49 5.16
N ALA A 70 -5.75 -16.19 5.66
CA ALA A 70 -5.51 -15.09 6.57
C ALA A 70 -5.95 -13.76 5.94
N MET A 71 -6.77 -13.02 6.68
CA MET A 71 -7.24 -11.71 6.30
C MET A 71 -6.18 -10.67 6.66
N ILE A 72 -5.68 -9.96 5.67
CA ILE A 72 -4.60 -8.99 5.84
C ILE A 72 -5.18 -7.60 5.62
N THR A 73 -5.17 -6.77 6.65
CA THR A 73 -5.66 -5.39 6.55
C THR A 73 -4.50 -4.46 6.29
N LEU A 74 -4.45 -3.91 5.08
CA LEU A 74 -3.48 -2.90 4.66
C LEU A 74 -4.01 -1.51 5.06
N LYS A 75 -3.13 -0.67 5.58
CA LYS A 75 -3.47 0.67 6.05
C LYS A 75 -2.43 1.69 5.58
N ILE A 76 -2.91 2.83 5.10
CA ILE A 76 -2.07 3.96 4.70
C ILE A 76 -2.67 5.23 5.30
N ALA A 77 -1.85 6.04 5.95
CA ALA A 77 -2.21 7.41 6.30
C ALA A 77 -1.35 8.37 5.48
N GLY A 78 -1.91 9.51 5.10
CA GLY A 78 -1.16 10.60 4.48
C GLY A 78 -1.40 11.89 5.22
N ASP A 79 -0.38 12.74 5.21
CA ASP A 79 -0.45 14.16 5.53
C ASP A 79 0.18 14.98 4.39
N ALA A 80 0.48 16.26 4.62
CA ALA A 80 1.07 17.12 3.58
C ALA A 80 2.49 16.68 3.17
N TYR A 81 3.23 16.00 4.04
CA TYR A 81 4.65 15.71 3.93
C TYR A 81 4.97 14.22 3.82
N HIS A 82 4.19 13.34 4.45
CA HIS A 82 4.50 11.92 4.53
C HIS A 82 3.28 11.03 4.26
N TYR A 83 3.56 9.88 3.66
CA TYR A 83 2.70 8.70 3.71
C TYR A 83 3.27 7.70 4.72
N GLN A 84 2.41 7.16 5.57
CA GLN A 84 2.73 6.16 6.59
C GLN A 84 2.06 4.85 6.25
N PHE A 85 2.78 3.74 6.42
CA PHE A 85 2.36 2.42 5.94
C PHE A 85 2.32 1.42 7.09
N ALA A 86 1.18 0.73 7.23
CA ALA A 86 0.99 -0.30 8.24
C ALA A 86 0.13 -1.46 7.71
N ALA A 87 0.28 -2.64 8.30
CA ALA A 87 -0.57 -3.77 8.00
C ALA A 87 -0.88 -4.56 9.27
N THR A 88 -2.06 -5.19 9.30
CA THR A 88 -2.46 -6.07 10.38
C THR A 88 -2.79 -7.45 9.83
N ILE A 89 -2.22 -8.50 10.42
CA ILE A 89 -2.49 -9.90 10.12
C ILE A 89 -2.56 -10.66 11.45
N ASP A 90 -3.56 -11.52 11.64
CA ASP A 90 -3.77 -12.30 12.86
C ASP A 90 -3.67 -11.46 14.17
N HIS A 91 -4.24 -10.24 14.15
CA HIS A 91 -4.21 -9.25 15.23
C HIS A 91 -2.85 -8.62 15.55
N GLU A 92 -1.79 -8.98 14.84
CA GLU A 92 -0.48 -8.35 14.96
C GLU A 92 -0.34 -7.16 13.99
N ASN A 93 0.21 -6.05 14.48
CA ASN A 93 0.42 -4.83 13.69
C ASN A 93 1.88 -4.71 13.24
N TYR A 94 2.08 -4.40 11.96
CA TYR A 94 3.37 -4.26 11.32
C TYR A 94 3.49 -2.86 10.72
N GLN A 95 4.61 -2.19 10.96
CA GLN A 95 4.90 -0.84 10.46
C GLN A 95 5.98 -0.89 9.39
N PHE A 96 5.83 -0.10 8.32
CA PHE A 96 6.72 -0.09 7.15
C PHE A 96 7.29 1.31 6.88
N GLY A 97 7.45 2.09 7.95
CA GLY A 97 8.00 3.44 7.93
C GLY A 97 7.17 4.44 7.14
N ASP A 98 7.76 5.60 6.91
CA ASP A 98 7.19 6.73 6.18
C ASP A 98 7.92 6.98 4.86
N ALA A 99 7.23 7.62 3.90
CA ALA A 99 7.79 8.07 2.64
C ALA A 99 7.31 9.48 2.32
N GLU A 100 8.22 10.35 1.87
CA GLU A 100 7.89 11.74 1.57
C GLU A 100 6.93 11.85 0.38
N THR A 101 5.90 12.68 0.52
CA THR A 101 4.88 12.94 -0.52
C THR A 101 5.46 13.62 -1.75
N LYS A 102 6.52 14.42 -1.58
CA LYS A 102 7.12 15.25 -2.63
C LYS A 102 7.62 14.45 -3.84
N TYR A 103 8.04 13.19 -3.66
CA TYR A 103 8.51 12.40 -4.81
C TYR A 103 7.36 11.83 -5.66
N LEU A 104 6.12 11.91 -5.18
CA LEU A 104 4.92 11.66 -6.00
C LEU A 104 4.30 12.97 -6.50
N SER A 105 4.99 14.11 -6.45
CA SER A 105 4.44 15.37 -6.94
C SER A 105 4.57 15.49 -8.46
N SER A 106 3.77 16.38 -9.07
CA SER A 106 3.86 16.69 -10.49
C SER A 106 5.22 17.29 -10.88
N GLU A 107 5.89 18.01 -9.97
CA GLU A 107 7.22 18.58 -10.20
C GLU A 107 8.31 17.50 -10.31
N VAL A 108 8.19 16.39 -9.58
CA VAL A 108 9.12 15.26 -9.69
C VAL A 108 8.74 14.35 -10.86
N ALA A 109 7.44 14.14 -11.08
CA ALA A 109 6.94 13.27 -12.12
C ALA A 109 6.92 13.89 -13.52
N ASP A 110 7.15 15.19 -13.63
CA ASP A 110 7.11 15.98 -14.87
C ASP A 110 5.83 15.70 -15.69
N ASN A 111 4.69 15.68 -15.00
CA ASN A 111 3.40 15.37 -15.61
C ASN A 111 2.27 16.27 -15.08
N PHE A 112 1.07 16.10 -15.64
CA PHE A 112 -0.10 16.92 -15.31
C PHE A 112 -1.17 16.16 -14.50
N THR A 113 -0.80 15.01 -13.94
CA THR A 113 -1.72 14.17 -13.16
C THR A 113 -1.48 14.36 -11.66
N GLY A 114 -2.40 13.81 -10.86
CA GLY A 114 -2.29 13.79 -9.41
C GLY A 114 -2.35 12.36 -8.91
N VAL A 115 -1.96 12.14 -7.66
CA VAL A 115 -1.89 10.81 -7.05
C VAL A 115 -3.25 10.10 -7.06
N MET A 116 -3.23 8.87 -7.54
CA MET A 116 -4.33 7.91 -7.51
C MET A 116 -4.07 6.86 -6.44
N ILE A 117 -5.07 6.57 -5.61
CA ILE A 117 -5.08 5.42 -4.71
C ILE A 117 -5.68 4.25 -5.48
N GLY A 118 -4.86 3.25 -5.79
CA GLY A 118 -5.24 2.06 -6.55
C GLY A 118 -5.17 0.80 -5.70
N LEU A 119 -6.17 -0.07 -5.83
CA LEU A 119 -6.03 -1.47 -5.43
C LEU A 119 -5.44 -2.22 -6.62
N PHE A 120 -4.43 -3.05 -6.39
CA PHE A 120 -3.77 -3.79 -7.47
C PHE A 120 -3.54 -5.25 -7.09
N ALA A 121 -3.47 -6.10 -8.10
CA ALA A 121 -3.02 -7.47 -8.00
C ALA A 121 -2.16 -7.80 -9.22
N THR A 122 -1.10 -8.56 -9.01
CA THR A 122 -0.18 -9.02 -10.05
C THR A 122 0.22 -10.46 -9.77
N ASP A 123 0.09 -11.29 -10.79
CA ASP A 123 0.57 -12.66 -10.78
C ASP A 123 0.99 -13.05 -12.20
N SER A 124 1.81 -14.09 -12.28
CA SER A 124 2.21 -14.75 -13.53
C SER A 124 1.19 -15.78 -14.02
N LYS A 125 0.11 -16.02 -13.26
CA LYS A 125 -0.94 -17.01 -13.54
C LYS A 125 -2.33 -16.39 -13.37
N GLU A 126 -3.36 -17.14 -13.76
CA GLU A 126 -4.77 -16.78 -13.58
C GLU A 126 -5.23 -17.03 -12.13
N THR A 127 -4.78 -16.18 -11.20
CA THR A 127 -5.18 -16.23 -9.79
C THR A 127 -5.89 -14.96 -9.35
N PHE A 128 -6.57 -15.02 -8.19
CA PHE A 128 -7.41 -13.94 -7.71
C PHE A 128 -6.89 -13.34 -6.39
N ALA A 129 -7.15 -12.04 -6.25
CA ALA A 129 -7.08 -11.33 -4.97
C ALA A 129 -8.45 -10.73 -4.68
N THR A 130 -8.95 -10.92 -3.47
CA THR A 130 -10.22 -10.34 -3.03
C THR A 130 -9.95 -9.19 -2.08
N PHE A 131 -10.50 -8.03 -2.41
CA PHE A 131 -10.48 -6.85 -1.57
C PHE A 131 -11.84 -6.63 -0.94
N SER A 132 -11.86 -6.41 0.37
CA SER A 132 -13.05 -6.11 1.14
C SER A 132 -12.80 -4.94 2.09
N HIS A 133 -13.88 -4.40 2.67
CA HIS A 133 -13.82 -3.36 3.70
C HIS A 133 -12.95 -2.15 3.31
N PHE A 134 -12.96 -1.78 2.03
CA PHE A 134 -12.25 -0.61 1.56
C PHE A 134 -12.86 0.65 2.19
N SER A 135 -12.02 1.45 2.84
CA SER A 135 -12.39 2.73 3.44
C SER A 135 -11.30 3.74 3.15
N CYS A 136 -11.68 4.92 2.66
CA CYS A 136 -10.80 6.08 2.53
C CYS A 136 -11.50 7.28 3.16
N ARG A 137 -11.00 7.73 4.32
CA ARG A 137 -11.57 8.85 5.08
C ARG A 137 -10.65 10.07 4.97
N TYR A 138 -11.24 11.25 4.91
CA TYR A 138 -10.54 12.54 4.82
C TYR A 138 -10.86 13.40 6.04
N ASN A 139 -10.09 14.47 6.26
CA ASN A 139 -10.28 15.42 7.37
C ASN A 139 -10.27 14.77 8.75
N ILE A 140 -9.32 13.85 8.95
CA ILE A 140 -9.16 13.10 10.19
C ILE A 140 -8.23 13.89 11.12
N ASN A 141 -8.59 13.99 12.40
CA ASN A 141 -7.73 14.61 13.41
C ASN A 141 -6.47 13.75 13.64
N GLU A 142 -5.32 14.39 13.85
CA GLU A 142 -3.98 13.75 13.99
C GLU A 142 -3.88 12.70 15.11
N ASN A 143 -4.85 12.63 16.04
CA ASN A 143 -4.79 11.80 17.25
C ASN A 143 -5.26 10.34 17.09
N GLU A 144 -5.74 9.91 15.92
CA GLU A 144 -6.03 8.49 15.71
C GLU A 144 -4.74 7.80 15.22
N ALA A 145 -4.30 6.71 15.87
CA ALA A 145 -3.19 5.88 15.37
C ALA A 145 -3.60 5.06 14.11
N LEU A 146 -2.60 4.46 13.45
CA LEU A 146 -2.74 3.50 12.34
C LEU A 146 -2.90 2.06 12.85
#